data_AF-A0A832EWU3-F1
#
_entry.id   AF-A0A832EWU3-F1
#
_cell.length_a   1.000
_cell.length_b   1.000
_cell.length_c   1.000
_cell.angle_alpha   90.00
_cell.angle_beta   90.00
_cell.angle_gamma   90.00
#
_symmetry.space_group_name_H-M   'P 1'
#
loop_
_entity.id
_entity.type
_entity.pdbx_description
1 polymer ?
#
loop_
_entity_poly.entity_id
_entity_poly.type
_entity_poly.pdbx_seq_one_letter_code
_entity_poly.pdbx_strand_id
1 'polypeptide(L)' 'MTDQDKTIRTRFAPSPTGYVHIGNFRTALFSYLFAKHSGGQFILRIEDTDRTRLVEGAVEN' A
#
# COMPACT_ATOMS: atom_id res chain seq x y z
N MET A 1 -30.93 -0.71 9.40
CA MET A 1 -29.54 -1.20 9.36
C MET A 1 -28.88 -0.45 8.21
N THR A 2 -28.24 0.68 8.50
CA THR A 2 -27.79 1.62 7.47
C THR A 2 -26.64 0.98 6.69
N ASP A 3 -26.89 0.66 5.42
CA ASP A 3 -25.86 0.37 4.45
C ASP A 3 -25.09 1.68 4.21
N GLN A 4 -24.13 1.96 5.09
CA GLN A 4 -23.13 3.00 4.86
C GLN A 4 -22.33 2.51 3.67
N ASP A 5 -22.54 3.15 2.51
CA ASP A 5 -21.80 2.95 1.26
C ASP A 5 -20.39 2.44 1.53
N LYS A 6 -20.20 1.12 1.39
CA LYS A 6 -18.90 0.47 1.60
C LYS A 6 -17.98 0.88 0.46
N THR A 7 -17.44 2.09 0.55
CA THR A 7 -16.44 2.61 -0.38
C THR A 7 -15.26 1.65 -0.37
N ILE A 8 -14.88 1.14 -1.54
CA ILE A 8 -13.75 0.22 -1.67
C ILE A 8 -12.48 0.91 -1.16
N ARG A 9 -11.73 0.23 -0.28
CA ARG A 9 -10.44 0.70 0.25
C ARG A 9 -9.39 -0.35 0.00
N THR A 10 -8.37 -0.01 -0.78
CA THR A 10 -7.18 -0.86 -0.98
C THR A 10 -5.98 -0.24 -0.27
N ARG A 11 -4.94 -1.05 -0.04
CA ARG A 11 -3.66 -0.55 0.46
C ARG A 11 -2.48 -1.20 -0.22
N PHE A 12 -1.40 -0.44 -0.39
CA PHE A 12 -0.07 -0.99 -0.58
C PHE A 12 0.72 -0.76 0.71
N ALA A 13 1.22 -1.85 1.29
CA ALA A 13 1.80 -1.84 2.62
C ALA A 13 3.23 -2.41 2.67
N PRO A 14 4.23 -1.72 2.09
CA PRO A 14 5.61 -2.20 2.09
C PRO A 14 6.25 -2.03 3.47
N SER A 15 7.08 -3.00 3.86
CA SER A 15 8.03 -2.83 4.97
C SER A 15 9.28 -2.11 4.48
N PRO A 16 9.90 -1.22 5.28
CA PRO A 16 11.10 -0.47 4.91
C PRO A 16 12.37 -1.32 5.05
N THR A 17 12.39 -2.50 4.41
CA THR A 17 13.48 -3.49 4.52
C THR A 17 14.40 -3.50 3.30
N GLY A 18 14.32 -2.48 2.45
CA GLY A 18 15.06 -2.37 1.20
C GLY A 18 14.24 -1.73 0.08
N TYR A 19 14.77 -1.77 -1.14
CA TYR A 19 14.14 -1.14 -2.30
C TYR A 19 12.85 -1.85 -2.74
N VAL A 20 11.91 -1.05 -3.25
CA VAL A 20 10.70 -1.55 -3.91
C VAL A 20 11.08 -2.22 -5.23
N HIS A 21 10.93 -3.54 -5.32
CA HIS A 21 11.15 -4.28 -6.56
C HIS A 21 9.90 -4.32 -7.45
N ILE A 22 10.05 -4.78 -8.70
CA ILE A 22 8.98 -4.81 -9.71
C ILE A 22 7.70 -5.53 -9.26
N GLY A 23 7.82 -6.61 -8.48
CA GLY A 23 6.67 -7.30 -7.89
C GLY A 23 5.83 -6.43 -6.94
N ASN A 24 6.50 -5.58 -6.15
CA ASN A 24 5.84 -4.63 -5.25
C ASN A 24 5.16 -3.53 -6.05
N PHE A 25 5.85 -2.98 -7.06
CA PHE A 25 5.27 -1.99 -7.97
C PHE A 25 4.01 -2.52 -8.67
N ARG A 26 4.05 -3.74 -9.19
CA ARG A 26 2.87 -4.41 -9.77
C ARG A 26 1.74 -4.46 -8.74
N THR A 27 2.00 -4.91 -7.52
CA THR A 27 0.96 -5.03 -6.48
C THR A 27 0.35 -3.68 -6.10
N ALA A 28 1.19 -2.64 -5.97
CA ALA A 28 0.75 -1.28 -5.73
C ALA A 28 -0.13 -0.76 -6.87
N LEU A 29 0.30 -0.96 -8.12
CA LEU A 29 -0.43 -0.55 -9.32
C LEU A 29 -1.81 -1.23 -9.42
N PHE A 30 -1.87 -2.55 -9.22
CA PHE A 30 -3.14 -3.29 -9.23
C PHE A 30 -4.10 -2.77 -8.14
N SER A 31 -3.58 -2.56 -6.93
CA SER A 31 -4.38 -2.05 -5.80
C SER A 31 -4.90 -0.63 -6.07
N TYR A 32 -4.07 0.23 -6.66
CA TYR A 32 -4.44 1.57 -7.08
C TYR A 32 -5.51 1.56 -8.18
N LEU A 33 -5.28 0.80 -9.25
CA LEU A 33 -6.20 0.73 -10.38
C LEU A 33 -7.55 0.15 -9.98
N PHE A 34 -7.58 -0.87 -9.11
CA PHE A 34 -8.82 -1.45 -8.62
C PHE A 34 -9.63 -0.45 -7.77
N ALA A 35 -8.97 0.26 -6.85
CA ALA A 35 -9.63 1.32 -6.08
C ALA A 35 -10.15 2.43 -7.01
N LYS A 36 -9.32 2.92 -7.93
CA LYS A 36 -9.71 3.97 -8.89
C LYS A 36 -10.89 3.55 -9.77
N HIS A 37 -10.87 2.35 -10.32
CA HIS A 37 -11.96 1.81 -11.14
C HIS A 37 -13.27 1.71 -10.36
N SER A 38 -13.19 1.39 -9.07
CA SER A 38 -14.36 1.22 -8.19
C SER A 38 -14.82 2.52 -7.52
N GLY A 39 -14.25 3.69 -7.87
CA GLY A 39 -14.54 4.95 -7.18
C GLY A 39 -14.11 4.95 -5.70
N GLY A 40 -13.18 4.08 -5.34
CA GLY A 40 -12.69 3.85 -3.99
C GLY A 40 -11.44 4.65 -3.63
N GLN A 41 -10.82 4.30 -2.50
CA GLN A 41 -9.61 4.91 -1.97
C GLN A 41 -8.43 3.95 -1.97
N PHE A 42 -7.26 4.44 -2.36
CA PHE A 42 -5.99 3.72 -2.28
C PHE A 42 -5.12 4.33 -1.17
N ILE A 43 -4.57 3.49 -0.30
CA ILE A 43 -3.81 3.90 0.89
C ILE A 43 -2.37 3.38 0.79
N LEU A 44 -1.39 4.27 1.00
CA LEU A 44 -0.01 3.86 1.26
C LEU A 44 0.20 3.72 2.77
N ARG A 45 0.73 2.57 3.21
CA ARG A 45 1.04 2.32 4.63
C ARG A 45 2.44 1.73 4.77
N ILE A 46 3.38 2.46 5.36
CA ILE A 46 4.68 1.88 5.70
C ILE A 46 4.50 0.94 6.90
N GLU A 47 4.98 -0.30 6.79
CA GLU A 47 4.95 -1.28 7.88
C GLU A 47 6.34 -1.42 8.51
N ASP A 48 6.66 -0.50 9.42
CA ASP A 48 7.94 -0.32 10.12
C ASP A 48 8.01 -1.02 11.50
N THR A 49 7.13 -2.00 11.74
CA THR A 49 7.03 -2.69 13.04
C THR A 49 8.28 -3.50 13.39
N ASP A 50 9.01 -3.98 12.38
CA ASP A 50 10.26 -4.71 12.56
C ASP A 50 11.48 -3.79 12.47
N ARG A 51 11.92 -3.32 13.63
CA ARG A 51 13.08 -2.43 13.76
C ARG A 51 14.40 -3.08 13.37
N THR A 52 14.51 -4.41 13.44
CA THR A 52 15.78 -5.12 13.17
C THR A 52 16.10 -5.20 11.68
N ARG A 53 15.08 -5.07 10.83
CA ARG A 53 15.20 -5.13 9.37
C ARG A 53 15.04 -3.75 8.70
N LEU A 54 14.96 -2.67 9.49
CA LEU A 54 14.81 -1.33 8.95
C LEU A 54 16.08 -0.93 8.18
N VAL A 55 15.90 -0.54 6.93
CA VAL A 55 16.96 -0.01 6.08
C VAL A 55 16.76 1.49 5.95
N GLU A 56 17.77 2.26 6.37
CA GLU A 56 17.77 3.72 6.24
C GLU A 56 17.62 4.12 4.77
N GLY A 57 16.76 5.09 4.48
CA GLY A 57 16.48 5.54 3.12
C GLY A 57 15.48 4.68 2.34
N ALA A 58 14.93 3.59 2.90
CA ALA A 58 14.01 2.71 2.18
C ALA A 58 12.62 3.34 1.94
N VAL A 59 12.25 4.40 2.67
CA VAL A 59 10.92 5.04 2.58
C VAL A 59 10.92 6.21 1.58
N GLU A 60 12.07 6.84 1.37
CA GLU A 60 12.23 8.10 0.64
C GLU A 60 12.41 7.95 -0.88
N ASN A 61 12.48 6.72 -1.42
CA ASN A 61 12.72 6.45 -2.85
C ASN A 61 11.48 6.54 -3.74
#